data_AF-A0A8T6ZMC3-F1
#
_entry.id   AF-A0A8T6ZMC3-F1
#
_cell.length_a   1.000
_cell.length_b   1.000
_cell.length_c   1.000
_cell.angle_alpha   90.00
_cell.angle_beta   90.00
_cell.angle_gamma   90.00
#
_symmetry.space_group_name_H-M   'P 1'
#
loop_
_entity.id
_entity.type
_entity.pdbx_description
1 polymer ?
#
loop_
_entity_poly.entity_id
_entity_poly.type
_entity_poly.pdbx_seq_one_letter_code
_entity_poly.pdbx_strand_id
1 'polypeptide(L)'
;TTLAGALAAARRAATLPPAEAMRPPAPAVYAHSRLGRWGLTYWLDQPTRIALRQIFRWPVRAALTSLGIALSVSLLIMALQWNDTIDYIAQTYFFEAQHQHVTVGLAEPQALRAALDFEHLPGVLRAEPWRAVGADFSIGVRKHRGSLVGIAQDNLLQPIRDEATRRNVTVPPAGLVLGSYLAAKLGVGIGDEVWVDVLEGRRPSGYLPVADVFEATIGMPAYMDLDALNRWLEVRPTVQYLNLLVDPAAEAALFADLKEMPAISAVMLQRAALDAFYDTLGEHLLVYIAIFTAFACALGFGVAYNSTRIALSERGRELATLRVLGFTRSEIAYILLGEVAILIFVALPIGCLAGRGLTFFMAKGFDTELFRMPFVIEASTYGLGIVFAVLATAMSAALVGRRLQHLDLIRVLKTRE
;
A
#
# COMPACT_ATOMS: atom_id res chain seq x y z
N THR A 1 15.70 21.94 11.32
CA THR A 1 14.69 22.98 11.69
C THR A 1 15.00 23.62 13.04
N THR A 2 15.41 22.87 14.07
CA THR A 2 15.82 23.38 15.39
C THR A 2 16.99 24.38 15.35
N LEU A 3 18.05 24.07 14.59
CA LEU A 3 19.19 24.97 14.40
C LEU A 3 18.80 26.32 13.77
N ALA A 4 17.99 26.29 12.72
CA ALA A 4 17.50 27.50 12.04
C ALA A 4 16.62 28.35 12.97
N GLY A 5 15.75 27.71 13.77
CA GLY A 5 14.92 28.39 14.77
C GLY A 5 15.76 29.05 15.87
N ALA A 6 16.78 28.35 16.39
CA ALA A 6 17.69 28.88 17.40
C ALA A 6 18.51 30.06 16.87
N LEU A 7 19.03 29.96 15.64
CA LEU A 7 19.79 31.02 15.00
C LEU A 7 18.93 32.26 14.74
N ALA A 8 17.68 32.09 14.29
CA ALA A 8 16.76 33.19 14.07
C ALA A 8 16.35 33.89 15.38
N ALA A 9 16.14 33.13 16.46
CA ALA A 9 15.85 33.69 17.78
C ALA A 9 17.05 34.46 18.35
N ALA A 10 18.27 33.89 18.26
CA ALA A 10 19.49 34.54 18.70
C ALA A 10 19.77 35.83 17.92
N ARG A 11 19.57 35.82 16.59
CA ARG A 11 19.72 37.02 15.76
C ARG A 11 18.71 38.10 16.15
N ARG A 12 17.43 37.75 16.33
CA ARG A 12 16.39 38.70 16.76
C ARG A 12 16.69 39.33 18.11
N ALA A 13 17.15 38.52 19.08
CA ALA A 13 17.54 39.01 20.40
C ALA A 13 18.75 39.94 20.34
N ALA A 14 19.75 39.61 19.51
CA ALA A 14 20.95 40.44 19.34
C ALA A 14 20.68 41.76 18.60
N THR A 15 19.66 41.82 17.74
CA THR A 15 19.29 43.04 16.99
C THR A 15 18.32 43.97 17.72
N LEU A 16 17.79 43.56 18.89
CA LEU A 16 16.83 44.36 19.66
C LEU A 16 17.54 45.52 20.37
N PRO A 17 17.13 46.78 20.17
CA PRO A 17 17.68 47.92 20.89
C PRO A 17 17.49 47.75 22.41
N PRO A 18 18.49 48.08 23.25
CA PRO A 18 18.43 47.85 24.71
C PRO A 18 17.21 48.49 25.39
N ALA A 19 16.75 49.64 24.88
CA ALA A 19 15.59 50.35 25.39
C ALA A 19 14.25 49.64 25.10
N GLU A 20 14.16 48.85 24.03
CA GLU A 20 12.98 48.04 23.70
C GLU A 20 12.96 46.73 24.47
N ALA A 21 14.12 46.11 24.69
CA ALA A 21 14.25 44.89 25.49
C ALA A 21 13.91 45.11 26.98
N MET A 22 14.10 46.34 27.48
CA MET A 22 13.81 46.73 28.86
C MET A 22 12.34 47.14 29.09
N ARG A 23 11.52 47.25 28.03
CA ARG A 23 10.09 47.53 28.18
C ARG A 23 9.31 46.24 28.42
N PRO A 24 8.36 46.23 29.37
CA PRO A 24 7.46 45.08 29.50
C PRO A 24 6.75 44.83 28.17
N PRO A 25 6.59 43.56 27.76
CA PRO A 25 6.02 43.23 26.46
C PRO A 25 4.65 43.88 26.33
N ALA A 26 4.44 44.60 25.23
CA ALA A 26 3.18 45.31 25.00
C ALA A 26 2.02 44.31 25.08
N PRO A 27 0.90 44.67 25.75
CA PRO A 27 -0.27 43.81 25.81
C PRO A 27 -0.72 43.46 24.40
N ALA A 28 -1.09 42.20 24.18
CA ALA A 28 -1.49 41.73 22.86
C ALA A 28 -2.67 42.58 22.33
N VAL A 29 -2.46 43.24 21.18
CA VAL A 29 -3.48 44.06 20.54
C VAL A 29 -4.57 43.14 19.98
N TYR A 30 -5.75 43.18 20.58
CA TYR A 30 -6.93 42.44 20.13
C TYR A 30 -7.54 43.13 18.89
N ALA A 31 -7.01 42.87 17.71
CA ALA A 31 -7.66 43.29 16.46
C ALA A 31 -8.90 42.41 16.20
N HIS A 32 -10.01 43.02 15.76
CA HIS A 32 -11.21 42.28 15.35
C HIS A 32 -10.86 41.30 14.22
N SER A 33 -10.95 39.99 14.49
CA SER A 33 -10.67 38.94 13.49
C SER A 33 -11.60 39.11 12.28
N ARG A 34 -11.07 38.96 11.06
CA ARG A 34 -11.86 39.00 9.82
C ARG A 34 -13.02 38.00 9.78
N LEU A 35 -13.00 36.96 10.63
CA LEU A 35 -14.10 36.00 10.81
C LEU A 35 -15.38 36.57 11.40
N GLY A 36 -15.31 37.70 12.13
CA GLY A 36 -16.49 38.37 12.65
C GLY A 36 -17.45 38.86 11.56
N ARG A 37 -16.98 38.94 10.30
CA ARG A 37 -17.77 39.37 9.14
C ARG A 37 -18.60 38.26 8.49
N TRP A 38 -18.34 36.98 8.77
CA TRP A 38 -18.95 35.86 8.03
C TRP A 38 -20.25 35.30 8.64
N GLY A 39 -20.79 35.87 9.72
CA GLY A 39 -22.08 35.47 10.30
C GLY A 39 -22.14 34.07 10.96
N LEU A 40 -21.30 33.13 10.51
CA LEU A 40 -21.23 31.74 10.96
C LEU A 40 -20.85 31.58 12.44
N THR A 41 -20.21 32.60 13.03
CA THR A 41 -19.77 32.56 14.43
C THR A 41 -20.91 32.77 15.44
N TYR A 42 -22.07 33.28 15.01
CA TYR A 42 -23.23 33.50 15.90
C TYR A 42 -23.86 32.19 16.40
N TRP A 43 -23.79 31.11 15.61
CA TRP A 43 -24.34 29.80 15.95
C TRP A 43 -23.42 28.94 16.83
N LEU A 44 -22.17 29.38 17.04
CA LEU A 44 -21.20 28.66 17.86
C LEU A 44 -21.26 29.14 19.31
N ASP A 45 -21.19 28.17 20.22
CA ASP A 45 -21.04 28.41 21.65
C ASP A 45 -19.74 29.18 21.95
N GLN A 46 -19.73 29.88 23.07
CA GLN A 46 -18.63 30.77 23.44
C GLN A 46 -17.27 30.05 23.57
N PRO A 47 -17.18 28.84 24.15
CA PRO A 47 -15.96 28.03 24.16
C PRO A 47 -15.41 27.70 22.76
N THR A 48 -16.26 27.23 21.84
CA THR A 48 -15.83 26.90 20.47
C THR A 48 -15.37 28.15 19.71
N ARG A 49 -16.04 29.29 19.92
CA ARG A 49 -15.63 30.57 19.32
C ARG A 49 -14.25 31.00 19.81
N ILE A 50 -13.90 30.74 21.08
CA ILE A 50 -12.57 31.01 21.64
C ILE A 50 -11.51 30.13 20.97
N ALA A 51 -11.77 28.82 20.84
CA ALA A 51 -10.85 27.89 20.18
C ALA A 51 -10.60 28.27 18.72
N LEU A 52 -11.66 28.58 17.97
CA LEU A 52 -11.57 28.91 16.55
C LEU A 52 -10.81 30.22 16.32
N ARG A 53 -11.09 31.28 17.10
CA ARG A 53 -10.36 32.56 17.03
C ARG A 53 -8.85 32.38 17.26
N GLN A 54 -8.47 31.43 18.10
CA GLN A 54 -7.06 31.20 18.39
C GLN A 54 -6.29 30.57 17.23
N ILE A 55 -6.91 29.65 16.50
CA ILE A 55 -6.33 29.09 15.28
C ILE A 55 -6.01 30.20 14.28
N PHE A 56 -6.91 31.17 14.11
CA PHE A 56 -6.70 32.33 13.24
C PHE A 56 -5.69 33.35 13.78
N ARG A 57 -5.45 33.39 15.10
CA ARG A 57 -4.45 34.28 15.71
C ARG A 57 -3.02 33.80 15.43
N TRP A 58 -2.81 32.48 15.40
CA TRP A 58 -1.50 31.86 15.18
C TRP A 58 -1.52 30.87 14.01
N PRO A 59 -1.80 31.33 12.78
CA PRO A 59 -2.06 30.46 11.64
C PRO A 59 -0.86 29.59 11.26
N VAL A 60 0.37 30.09 11.42
CA VAL A 60 1.59 29.32 11.14
C VAL A 60 1.73 28.15 12.10
N ARG A 61 1.45 28.34 13.40
CA ARG A 61 1.52 27.27 14.40
C ARG A 61 0.44 26.21 14.15
N ALA A 62 -0.78 26.67 13.89
CA ALA A 62 -1.89 25.80 13.53
C ALA A 62 -1.55 24.95 12.29
N ALA A 63 -1.05 25.59 11.23
CA ALA A 63 -0.63 24.91 9.99
C ALA A 63 0.48 23.89 10.25
N LEU A 64 1.53 24.24 11.01
CA LEU A 64 2.61 23.31 11.33
C LEU A 64 2.15 22.12 12.18
N THR A 65 1.24 22.35 13.13
CA THR A 65 0.65 21.27 13.95
C THR A 65 -0.20 20.35 13.07
N SER A 66 -1.08 20.93 12.26
CA SER A 66 -1.96 20.18 11.36
C SER A 66 -1.16 19.40 10.32
N LEU A 67 -0.08 19.99 9.78
CA LEU A 67 0.83 19.32 8.86
C LEU A 67 1.59 18.17 9.54
N GLY A 68 2.09 18.36 10.76
CA GLY A 68 2.76 17.30 11.51
C GLY A 68 1.85 16.10 11.80
N ILE A 69 0.59 16.36 12.17
CA ILE A 69 -0.42 15.31 12.34
C ILE A 69 -0.77 14.67 10.99
N ALA A 70 -0.94 15.45 9.92
CA ALA A 70 -1.22 14.94 8.58
C ALA A 70 -0.09 14.03 8.07
N LEU A 71 1.18 14.36 8.35
CA LEU A 71 2.32 13.53 7.98
C LEU A 71 2.35 12.21 8.77
N SER A 72 1.98 12.24 10.05
CA SER A 72 1.78 11.02 10.85
C SER A 72 0.67 10.14 10.26
N VAL A 73 -0.48 10.72 9.90
CA VAL A 73 -1.58 10.00 9.22
C VAL A 73 -1.13 9.45 7.87
N SER A 74 -0.37 10.20 7.08
CA SER A 74 0.13 9.71 5.78
C SER A 74 1.07 8.51 5.95
N LEU A 75 1.88 8.53 7.02
CA LEU A 75 2.78 7.42 7.34
C LEU A 75 2.00 6.19 7.82
N LEU A 76 0.92 6.38 8.59
CA LEU A 76 0.01 5.30 8.99
C LEU A 76 -0.60 4.63 7.75
N ILE A 77 -1.13 5.41 6.82
CA ILE A 77 -1.75 4.86 5.59
C ILE A 77 -0.72 4.11 4.75
N MET A 78 0.48 4.68 4.57
CA MET A 78 1.55 4.02 3.85
C MET A 78 1.96 2.69 4.50
N ALA A 79 1.99 2.63 5.83
CA ALA A 79 2.32 1.40 6.56
C ALA A 79 1.21 0.36 6.45
N LEU A 80 -0.04 0.74 6.76
CA LEU A 80 -1.19 -0.17 6.82
C LEU A 80 -1.58 -0.74 5.45
N GLN A 81 -1.36 0.03 4.38
CA GLN A 81 -1.57 -0.36 3.00
C GLN A 81 -0.96 -1.71 2.62
N TRP A 82 0.15 -2.09 3.25
CA TRP A 82 0.82 -3.33 2.94
C TRP A 82 -0.06 -4.57 3.15
N ASN A 83 -1.02 -4.52 4.07
CA ASN A 83 -2.02 -5.59 4.22
C ASN A 83 -2.89 -5.70 2.96
N ASP A 84 -3.49 -4.58 2.52
CA ASP A 84 -4.34 -4.52 1.33
C ASP A 84 -3.59 -5.00 0.08
N THR A 85 -2.31 -4.59 -0.08
CA THR A 85 -1.48 -5.03 -1.20
C THR A 85 -1.19 -6.53 -1.14
N ILE A 86 -0.86 -7.10 0.02
CA ILE A 86 -0.65 -8.56 0.14
C ILE A 86 -1.92 -9.30 -0.23
N ASP A 87 -3.06 -8.91 0.35
CA ASP A 87 -4.32 -9.61 0.13
C ASP A 87 -4.75 -9.51 -1.33
N TYR A 88 -4.55 -8.35 -1.97
CA TYR A 88 -4.77 -8.19 -3.39
C TYR A 88 -3.88 -9.11 -4.23
N ILE A 89 -2.58 -9.18 -3.93
CA ILE A 89 -1.65 -10.07 -4.65
C ILE A 89 -2.06 -11.53 -4.44
N ALA A 90 -2.37 -11.93 -3.20
CA ALA A 90 -2.78 -13.28 -2.87
C ALA A 90 -4.05 -13.69 -3.63
N GLN A 91 -5.09 -12.84 -3.59
CA GLN A 91 -6.34 -13.08 -4.31
C GLN A 91 -6.13 -13.13 -5.83
N THR A 92 -5.43 -12.14 -6.39
CA THR A 92 -5.25 -12.05 -7.84
C THR A 92 -4.39 -13.22 -8.36
N TYR A 93 -3.29 -13.54 -7.69
CA TYR A 93 -2.36 -14.57 -8.15
C TYR A 93 -2.85 -15.99 -7.87
N PHE A 94 -3.29 -16.27 -6.64
CA PHE A 94 -3.67 -17.62 -6.23
C PHE A 94 -5.14 -17.95 -6.46
N PHE A 95 -6.03 -16.98 -6.72
CA PHE A 95 -7.46 -17.29 -6.91
C PHE A 95 -8.03 -16.78 -8.23
N GLU A 96 -7.54 -15.67 -8.79
CA GLU A 96 -8.05 -15.16 -10.09
C GLU A 96 -7.25 -15.64 -11.31
N ALA A 97 -5.92 -15.79 -11.15
CA ALA A 97 -5.01 -16.22 -12.22
C ALA A 97 -4.75 -17.74 -12.22
N GLN A 98 -4.98 -18.40 -11.08
CA GLN A 98 -4.77 -19.83 -10.89
C GLN A 98 -6.00 -20.44 -10.23
N HIS A 99 -6.72 -21.28 -10.96
CA HIS A 99 -7.86 -22.02 -10.44
C HIS A 99 -7.55 -23.50 -10.17
N GLN A 100 -6.33 -23.96 -10.46
CA GLN A 100 -5.90 -25.32 -10.14
C GLN A 100 -5.54 -25.47 -8.66
N HIS A 101 -5.89 -26.60 -8.07
CA HIS A 101 -5.50 -26.93 -6.70
C HIS A 101 -4.12 -27.57 -6.65
N VAL A 102 -3.77 -28.34 -7.69
CA VAL A 102 -2.50 -29.08 -7.78
C VAL A 102 -1.88 -28.85 -9.15
N THR A 103 -0.59 -28.56 -9.19
CA THR A 103 0.21 -28.59 -10.41
C THR A 103 1.21 -29.74 -10.34
N VAL A 104 1.15 -30.63 -11.33
CA VAL A 104 2.05 -31.77 -11.48
C VAL A 104 3.10 -31.44 -12.52
N GLY A 105 4.37 -31.57 -12.17
CA GLY A 105 5.50 -31.53 -13.09
C GLY A 105 5.94 -32.96 -13.43
N LEU A 106 6.06 -33.26 -14.72
CA LEU A 106 6.55 -34.54 -15.21
C LEU A 106 8.08 -34.52 -15.28
N ALA A 107 8.73 -35.66 -15.03
CA ALA A 107 10.19 -35.79 -15.10
C ALA A 107 10.72 -35.58 -16.52
N GLU A 108 9.98 -36.05 -17.52
CA GLU A 108 10.24 -35.84 -18.93
C GLU A 108 8.94 -35.47 -19.65
N PRO A 109 9.00 -34.70 -20.76
CA PRO A 109 7.81 -34.40 -21.55
C PRO A 109 7.13 -35.69 -22.03
N GLN A 110 5.87 -35.87 -21.67
CA GLN A 110 5.08 -37.04 -22.06
C GLN A 110 4.11 -36.71 -23.19
N ALA A 111 3.59 -37.75 -23.85
CA ALA A 111 2.59 -37.57 -24.90
C ALA A 111 1.37 -36.83 -24.34
N LEU A 112 0.78 -35.93 -25.14
CA LEU A 112 -0.39 -35.14 -24.72
C LEU A 112 -1.55 -36.01 -24.19
N ARG A 113 -1.68 -37.24 -24.70
CA ARG A 113 -2.67 -38.23 -24.24
C ARG A 113 -2.53 -38.58 -22.76
N ALA A 114 -1.32 -38.49 -22.18
CA ALA A 114 -1.09 -38.75 -20.76
C ALA A 114 -1.95 -37.83 -19.88
N ALA A 115 -2.26 -36.61 -20.33
CA ALA A 115 -3.16 -35.69 -19.63
C ALA A 115 -4.54 -36.32 -19.32
N LEU A 116 -5.05 -37.15 -20.24
CA LEU A 116 -6.31 -37.86 -20.04
C LEU A 116 -6.18 -38.90 -18.92
N ASP A 117 -5.04 -39.57 -18.79
CA ASP A 117 -4.84 -40.57 -17.72
C ASP A 117 -4.92 -39.90 -16.34
N PHE A 118 -4.41 -38.66 -16.22
CA PHE A 118 -4.54 -37.86 -14.99
C PHE A 118 -5.96 -37.40 -14.72
N GLU A 119 -6.76 -37.11 -15.76
CA GLU A 119 -8.17 -36.75 -15.62
C GLU A 119 -9.02 -37.89 -15.05
N HIS A 120 -8.62 -39.15 -15.28
CA HIS A 120 -9.30 -40.33 -14.74
C HIS A 120 -8.87 -40.73 -13.32
N LEU A 121 -7.92 -40.01 -12.71
CA LEU A 121 -7.50 -40.30 -11.35
C LEU A 121 -8.62 -39.99 -10.35
N PRO A 122 -8.79 -40.80 -9.29
CA PRO A 122 -9.79 -40.55 -8.26
C PRO A 122 -9.64 -39.15 -7.65
N GLY A 123 -10.73 -38.37 -7.66
CA GLY A 123 -10.75 -37.03 -7.10
C GLY A 123 -10.30 -35.91 -8.05
N VAL A 124 -9.80 -36.22 -9.25
CA VAL A 124 -9.52 -35.21 -10.29
C VAL A 124 -10.82 -34.86 -11.00
N LEU A 125 -11.16 -33.58 -11.02
CA LEU A 125 -12.33 -33.03 -11.69
C LEU A 125 -12.01 -32.53 -13.09
N ARG A 126 -10.78 -32.06 -13.31
CA ARG A 126 -10.28 -31.58 -14.60
C ARG A 126 -8.75 -31.58 -14.61
N ALA A 127 -8.15 -31.93 -15.74
CA ALA A 127 -6.71 -31.84 -15.97
C ALA A 127 -6.41 -30.98 -17.22
N GLU A 128 -5.59 -29.96 -17.07
CA GLU A 128 -5.19 -29.08 -18.18
C GLU A 128 -3.69 -29.14 -18.42
N PRO A 129 -3.26 -29.59 -19.62
CA PRO A 129 -1.86 -29.70 -19.99
C PRO A 129 -1.27 -28.34 -20.37
N TRP A 130 -0.05 -28.10 -19.94
CA TRP A 130 0.75 -26.97 -20.41
C TRP A 130 2.24 -27.31 -20.48
N ARG A 131 2.99 -26.47 -21.17
CA ARG A 131 4.44 -26.62 -21.31
C ARG A 131 5.10 -25.26 -21.22
N ALA A 132 6.26 -25.18 -20.60
CA ALA A 132 7.09 -23.98 -20.61
C ALA A 132 8.48 -24.33 -21.11
N VAL A 133 9.02 -23.50 -22.01
CA VAL A 133 10.39 -23.63 -22.51
C VAL A 133 11.11 -22.30 -22.36
N GLY A 134 12.38 -22.34 -21.95
CA GLY A 134 13.21 -21.14 -21.94
C GLY A 134 13.40 -20.59 -23.35
N ALA A 135 13.24 -19.28 -23.54
CA ALA A 135 13.38 -18.64 -24.84
C ALA A 135 14.03 -17.25 -24.74
N ASP A 136 14.83 -16.90 -25.74
CA ASP A 136 15.33 -15.55 -25.95
C ASP A 136 14.47 -14.84 -27.00
N PHE A 137 13.83 -13.74 -26.60
CA PHE A 137 13.04 -12.88 -27.46
C PHE A 137 13.89 -11.70 -27.90
N SER A 138 13.93 -11.40 -29.20
CA SER A 138 14.72 -10.28 -29.70
C SER A 138 14.11 -9.56 -30.91
N ILE A 139 14.39 -8.26 -30.98
CA ILE A 139 14.15 -7.44 -32.15
C ILE A 139 15.30 -6.43 -32.29
N GLY A 140 16.13 -6.61 -33.31
CA GLY A 140 17.36 -5.83 -33.49
C GLY A 140 18.29 -5.91 -32.27
N VAL A 141 18.48 -4.78 -31.59
CA VAL A 141 19.35 -4.67 -30.40
C VAL A 141 18.63 -4.95 -29.07
N ARG A 142 17.30 -5.03 -29.07
CA ARG A 142 16.51 -5.26 -27.86
C ARG A 142 16.36 -6.77 -27.66
N LYS A 143 16.71 -7.25 -26.47
CA LYS A 143 16.67 -8.67 -26.10
C LYS A 143 16.03 -8.87 -24.74
N HIS A 144 15.34 -9.97 -24.57
CA HIS A 144 14.82 -10.42 -23.29
C HIS A 144 14.88 -11.94 -23.22
N ARG A 145 15.53 -12.48 -22.18
CA ARG A 145 15.51 -13.91 -21.86
C ARG A 145 14.34 -14.18 -20.92
N GLY A 146 13.46 -15.09 -21.31
CA GLY A 146 12.27 -15.43 -20.54
C GLY A 146 11.83 -16.88 -20.81
N SER A 147 10.54 -17.12 -20.63
CA SER A 147 9.90 -18.41 -20.90
C SER A 147 8.77 -18.22 -21.90
N LEU A 148 8.68 -19.14 -22.86
CA LEU A 148 7.53 -19.27 -23.75
C LEU A 148 6.64 -20.39 -23.22
N VAL A 149 5.40 -20.05 -22.88
CA VAL A 149 4.45 -20.97 -22.26
C VAL A 149 3.38 -21.38 -23.27
N GLY A 150 3.32 -22.68 -23.56
CA GLY A 150 2.28 -23.31 -24.36
C GLY A 150 1.08 -23.70 -23.51
N ILE A 151 -0.09 -23.15 -23.81
CA ILE A 151 -1.36 -23.50 -23.14
C ILE A 151 -2.44 -23.87 -24.16
N ALA A 152 -3.46 -24.61 -23.72
CA ALA A 152 -4.61 -24.94 -24.55
C ALA A 152 -5.48 -23.69 -24.83
N GLN A 153 -6.28 -23.71 -25.90
CA GLN A 153 -7.15 -22.58 -26.26
C GLN A 153 -8.32 -22.42 -25.30
N ASP A 154 -8.80 -23.53 -24.74
CA ASP A 154 -9.92 -23.63 -23.79
C ASP A 154 -9.46 -23.72 -22.33
N ASN A 155 -8.31 -23.11 -22.00
CA ASN A 155 -7.71 -23.14 -20.68
C ASN A 155 -8.61 -22.43 -19.64
N LEU A 156 -9.14 -23.19 -18.69
CA LEU A 156 -10.01 -22.69 -17.62
C LEU A 156 -9.28 -22.55 -16.29
N LEU A 157 -8.27 -23.38 -16.04
CA LEU A 157 -7.54 -23.45 -14.79
C LEU A 157 -6.43 -22.41 -14.70
N GLN A 158 -5.87 -21.99 -15.83
CA GLN A 158 -4.88 -20.91 -15.88
C GLN A 158 -5.21 -19.89 -16.99
N PRO A 159 -6.33 -19.16 -16.85
CA PRO A 159 -6.72 -18.18 -17.86
C PRO A 159 -5.69 -17.06 -17.97
N ILE A 160 -5.43 -16.58 -19.18
CA ILE A 160 -4.68 -15.34 -19.37
C ILE A 160 -5.64 -14.20 -19.05
N ARG A 161 -5.50 -13.59 -17.88
CA ARG A 161 -6.31 -12.44 -17.47
C ARG A 161 -5.64 -11.15 -17.91
N ASP A 162 -6.39 -10.32 -18.63
CA ASP A 162 -5.99 -8.94 -18.92
C ASP A 162 -6.44 -8.02 -17.77
N GLU A 163 -5.49 -7.42 -17.05
CA GLU A 163 -5.77 -6.50 -15.94
C GLU A 163 -6.50 -5.23 -16.36
N ALA A 164 -6.29 -4.74 -17.59
CA ALA A 164 -6.95 -3.52 -18.06
C ALA A 164 -8.44 -3.75 -18.34
N THR A 165 -8.78 -4.87 -18.97
CA THR A 165 -10.17 -5.16 -19.38
C THR A 165 -10.90 -6.09 -18.42
N ARG A 166 -10.19 -6.73 -17.49
CA ARG A 166 -10.67 -7.80 -16.59
C ARG A 166 -11.24 -9.01 -17.33
N ARG A 167 -10.92 -9.19 -18.62
CA ARG A 167 -11.38 -10.30 -19.46
C ARG A 167 -10.30 -11.36 -19.61
N ASN A 168 -10.73 -12.58 -19.94
CA ASN A 168 -9.81 -13.65 -20.31
C ASN A 168 -9.44 -13.49 -21.79
N VAL A 169 -8.14 -13.55 -22.07
CA VAL A 169 -7.56 -13.59 -23.41
C VAL A 169 -7.35 -15.03 -23.80
N THR A 170 -7.88 -15.42 -24.96
CA THR A 170 -7.67 -16.76 -25.52
C THR A 170 -6.44 -16.75 -26.40
N VAL A 171 -5.63 -17.80 -26.33
CA VAL A 171 -4.46 -17.91 -27.19
C VAL A 171 -4.88 -18.32 -28.60
N PRO A 172 -4.48 -17.58 -29.65
CA PRO A 172 -4.82 -17.94 -31.02
C PRO A 172 -4.05 -19.19 -31.48
N PRO A 173 -4.55 -19.91 -32.51
CA PRO A 173 -3.91 -21.14 -33.01
C PRO A 173 -2.48 -20.97 -33.55
N ALA A 174 -2.05 -19.73 -33.79
CA ALA A 174 -0.71 -19.36 -34.20
C ALA A 174 -0.38 -17.94 -33.73
N GLY A 175 0.92 -17.70 -33.49
CA GLY A 175 1.44 -16.42 -33.01
C GLY A 175 1.62 -16.34 -31.50
N LEU A 176 2.18 -15.22 -31.06
CA LEU A 176 2.52 -14.95 -29.67
C LEU A 176 1.48 -14.04 -29.02
N VAL A 177 1.12 -14.35 -27.78
CA VAL A 177 0.40 -13.45 -26.88
C VAL A 177 1.38 -12.94 -25.84
N LEU A 178 1.72 -11.66 -25.89
CA LEU A 178 2.75 -11.06 -25.04
C LEU A 178 2.15 -10.22 -23.93
N GLY A 179 2.77 -10.25 -22.75
CA GLY A 179 2.50 -9.25 -21.73
C GLY A 179 2.93 -7.85 -22.21
N SER A 180 2.15 -6.83 -21.87
CA SER A 180 2.37 -5.41 -22.20
C SER A 180 3.81 -4.93 -21.95
N TYR A 181 4.45 -5.40 -20.87
CA TYR A 181 5.84 -5.11 -20.54
C TYR A 181 6.85 -5.69 -21.51
N LEU A 182 6.68 -6.95 -21.88
CA LEU A 182 7.57 -7.61 -22.82
C LEU A 182 7.46 -6.93 -24.19
N ALA A 183 6.21 -6.66 -24.60
CA ALA A 183 5.91 -5.90 -25.80
C ALA A 183 6.56 -4.51 -25.77
N ALA A 184 6.43 -3.76 -24.68
CA ALA A 184 7.03 -2.43 -24.54
C ALA A 184 8.58 -2.45 -24.48
N LYS A 185 9.17 -3.44 -23.79
CA LYS A 185 10.63 -3.62 -23.68
C LYS A 185 11.27 -3.93 -25.03
N LEU A 186 10.62 -4.76 -25.83
CA LEU A 186 11.01 -5.03 -27.22
C LEU A 186 10.57 -3.88 -28.15
N GLY A 187 9.54 -3.13 -27.77
CA GLY A 187 8.86 -2.08 -28.54
C GLY A 187 8.18 -2.64 -29.78
N VAL A 188 7.39 -3.70 -29.57
CA VAL A 188 6.55 -4.37 -30.56
C VAL A 188 5.08 -4.22 -30.18
N GLY A 189 4.20 -4.21 -31.16
CA GLY A 189 2.75 -4.25 -31.01
C GLY A 189 2.13 -5.46 -31.72
N ILE A 190 0.79 -5.49 -31.74
CA ILE A 190 0.02 -6.51 -32.45
C ILE A 190 0.33 -6.42 -33.96
N GLY A 191 0.68 -7.55 -34.57
CA GLY A 191 1.04 -7.68 -35.98
C GLY A 191 2.54 -7.62 -36.27
N ASP A 192 3.36 -7.17 -35.33
CA ASP A 192 4.81 -7.17 -35.48
C ASP A 192 5.39 -8.59 -35.33
N GLU A 193 6.60 -8.82 -35.85
CA GLU A 193 7.30 -10.10 -35.71
C GLU A 193 8.43 -10.00 -34.67
N VAL A 194 8.53 -11.02 -33.81
CA VAL A 194 9.58 -11.16 -32.81
C VAL A 194 10.43 -12.37 -33.15
N TRP A 195 11.76 -12.21 -33.12
CA TRP A 195 12.68 -13.33 -33.23
C TRP A 195 12.72 -14.09 -31.91
N VAL A 196 12.42 -15.38 -31.94
CA VAL A 196 12.38 -16.25 -30.75
C VAL A 196 13.38 -17.39 -30.93
N ASP A 197 14.37 -17.45 -30.04
CA ASP A 197 15.32 -18.56 -29.94
C ASP A 197 14.95 -19.44 -28.75
N VAL A 198 14.47 -20.67 -28.99
CA VAL A 198 14.21 -21.62 -27.90
C VAL A 198 15.54 -22.18 -27.37
N LEU A 199 15.68 -22.30 -26.05
CA LEU A 199 16.92 -22.71 -25.40
C LEU A 199 16.99 -24.23 -25.11
N GLU A 200 15.89 -24.93 -25.31
CA GLU A 200 15.71 -26.37 -25.06
C GLU A 200 15.73 -27.20 -26.34
N GLY A 201 16.14 -28.47 -26.23
CA GLY A 201 16.03 -29.46 -27.29
C GLY A 201 16.83 -29.08 -28.53
N ARG A 202 16.16 -29.08 -29.70
CA ARG A 202 16.76 -28.71 -30.99
C ARG A 202 17.04 -27.22 -31.15
N ARG A 203 16.61 -26.40 -30.18
CA ARG A 203 16.75 -24.94 -30.18
C ARG A 203 16.27 -24.28 -31.48
N PRO A 204 15.02 -24.54 -31.90
CA PRO A 204 14.45 -23.87 -33.06
C PRO A 204 14.45 -22.36 -32.85
N SER A 205 14.69 -21.64 -33.95
CA SER A 205 14.71 -20.19 -33.99
C SER A 205 14.00 -19.64 -35.21
N GLY A 206 13.40 -18.47 -35.07
CA GLY A 206 12.72 -17.79 -36.17
C GLY A 206 11.77 -16.69 -35.73
N TYR A 207 11.14 -16.05 -36.71
CA TYR A 207 10.17 -14.99 -36.50
C TYR A 207 8.79 -15.56 -36.19
N LEU A 208 8.17 -15.04 -35.14
CA LEU A 208 6.80 -15.33 -34.76
C LEU A 208 6.00 -14.02 -34.65
N PRO A 209 4.80 -13.94 -35.26
CA PRO A 209 3.99 -12.74 -35.19
C PRO A 209 3.38 -12.58 -33.80
N VAL A 210 3.31 -11.34 -33.32
CA VAL A 210 2.57 -10.96 -32.11
C VAL A 210 1.10 -10.89 -32.47
N ALA A 211 0.34 -11.89 -32.02
CA ALA A 211 -1.07 -12.00 -32.31
C ALA A 211 -1.94 -11.19 -31.34
N ASP A 212 -1.50 -11.05 -30.09
CA ASP A 212 -2.20 -10.23 -29.09
C ASP A 212 -1.24 -9.71 -28.00
N VAL A 213 -1.67 -8.65 -27.30
CA VAL A 213 -0.95 -8.08 -26.15
C VAL A 213 -1.93 -7.78 -25.02
N PHE A 214 -1.60 -8.18 -23.80
CA PHE A 214 -2.47 -8.02 -22.63
C PHE A 214 -1.73 -7.39 -21.44
N GLU A 215 -2.45 -6.73 -20.52
CA GLU A 215 -1.84 -6.23 -19.28
C GLU A 215 -1.66 -7.38 -18.29
N ALA A 216 -0.40 -7.82 -18.14
CA ALA A 216 -0.04 -8.90 -17.24
C ALA A 216 0.09 -8.40 -15.79
N THR A 217 -0.44 -9.18 -14.83
CA THR A 217 -0.32 -8.89 -13.40
C THR A 217 1.12 -9.00 -12.89
N ILE A 218 1.89 -9.98 -13.39
CA ILE A 218 3.23 -10.30 -12.91
C ILE A 218 4.15 -10.64 -14.09
N GLY A 219 5.38 -10.12 -14.02
CA GLY A 219 6.48 -10.46 -14.93
C GLY A 219 6.27 -10.03 -16.39
N MET A 220 7.00 -10.71 -17.28
CA MET A 220 6.98 -10.51 -18.73
C MET A 220 6.60 -11.83 -19.42
N PRO A 221 5.36 -12.31 -19.25
CA PRO A 221 4.96 -13.59 -19.81
C PRO A 221 4.84 -13.53 -21.33
N ALA A 222 5.11 -14.66 -21.97
CA ALA A 222 4.84 -14.91 -23.38
C ALA A 222 4.10 -16.24 -23.52
N TYR A 223 2.93 -16.21 -24.15
CA TYR A 223 2.09 -17.39 -24.37
C TYR A 223 1.98 -17.72 -25.85
N MET A 224 1.78 -19.00 -26.14
CA MET A 224 1.47 -19.55 -27.46
C MET A 224 0.55 -20.76 -27.28
N ASP A 225 -0.21 -21.10 -28.32
CA ASP A 225 -1.02 -22.32 -28.34
C ASP A 225 -0.10 -23.55 -28.14
N LEU A 226 -0.51 -24.49 -27.29
CA LEU A 226 0.30 -25.65 -26.95
C LEU A 226 0.64 -26.51 -28.18
N ASP A 227 -0.29 -26.67 -29.11
CA ASP A 227 -0.04 -27.42 -30.34
C ASP A 227 0.89 -26.66 -31.29
N ALA A 228 0.73 -25.34 -31.38
CA ALA A 228 1.65 -24.46 -32.12
C ALA A 228 3.07 -24.52 -31.56
N LEU A 229 3.22 -24.50 -30.23
CA LEU A 229 4.52 -24.64 -29.57
C LEU A 229 5.14 -26.02 -29.88
N ASN A 230 4.37 -27.10 -29.75
CA ASN A 230 4.88 -28.44 -30.07
C ASN A 230 5.29 -28.58 -31.54
N ARG A 231 4.53 -27.99 -32.47
CA ARG A 231 4.90 -27.92 -33.89
C ARG A 231 6.19 -27.12 -34.11
N TRP A 232 6.33 -25.99 -33.43
CA TRP A 232 7.53 -25.14 -33.49
C TRP A 232 8.78 -25.85 -32.97
N LEU A 233 8.62 -26.64 -31.91
CA LEU A 233 9.66 -27.49 -31.34
C LEU A 233 10.01 -28.71 -32.20
N GLU A 234 9.26 -28.96 -33.28
CA GLU A 234 9.35 -30.18 -34.12
C GLU A 234 9.22 -31.48 -33.32
N VAL A 235 8.44 -31.45 -32.24
CA VAL A 235 8.16 -32.62 -31.41
C VAL A 235 6.73 -33.09 -31.63
N ARG A 236 6.47 -34.34 -31.26
CA ARG A 236 5.08 -34.84 -31.19
C ARG A 236 4.31 -34.03 -30.14
N PRO A 237 2.97 -33.99 -30.19
CA PRO A 237 2.17 -33.35 -29.15
C PRO A 237 2.55 -33.89 -27.77
N THR A 238 3.20 -33.04 -26.96
CA THR A 238 3.73 -33.40 -25.65
C THR A 238 3.38 -32.34 -24.61
N VAL A 239 3.37 -32.77 -23.36
CA VAL A 239 3.06 -31.97 -22.17
C VAL A 239 4.17 -32.18 -21.14
N GLN A 240 4.47 -31.15 -20.35
CA GLN A 240 5.44 -31.24 -19.25
C GLN A 240 4.80 -30.98 -17.88
N TYR A 241 3.73 -30.18 -17.85
CA TYR A 241 3.03 -29.82 -16.63
C TYR A 241 1.54 -30.02 -16.78
N LEU A 242 0.87 -30.38 -15.70
CA LEU A 242 -0.57 -30.57 -15.63
C LEU A 242 -1.13 -29.77 -14.47
N ASN A 243 -2.09 -28.91 -14.77
CA ASN A 243 -2.90 -28.22 -13.77
C ASN A 243 -4.13 -29.08 -13.48
N LEU A 244 -4.33 -29.46 -12.22
CA LEU A 244 -5.42 -30.33 -11.79
C LEU A 244 -6.38 -29.55 -10.89
N LEU A 245 -7.65 -29.61 -11.26
CA LEU A 245 -8.74 -29.26 -10.35
C LEU A 245 -9.13 -30.53 -9.59
N VAL A 246 -9.09 -30.47 -8.27
CA VAL A 246 -9.23 -31.65 -7.40
C VAL A 246 -10.35 -31.45 -6.40
N ASP A 247 -11.14 -32.49 -6.12
CA ASP A 247 -12.09 -32.48 -5.00
C ASP A 247 -11.34 -32.32 -3.67
N PRO A 248 -11.63 -31.28 -2.86
CA PRO A 248 -10.98 -31.06 -1.56
C PRO A 248 -11.03 -32.28 -0.63
N ALA A 249 -12.03 -33.15 -0.73
CA ALA A 249 -12.13 -34.37 0.08
C ALA A 249 -11.11 -35.45 -0.33
N ALA A 250 -10.68 -35.46 -1.59
CA ALA A 250 -9.76 -36.44 -2.15
C ALA A 250 -8.31 -35.92 -2.29
N GLU A 251 -8.08 -34.62 -2.12
CA GLU A 251 -6.79 -33.94 -2.33
C GLU A 251 -5.63 -34.61 -1.59
N ALA A 252 -5.79 -34.95 -0.31
CA ALA A 252 -4.73 -35.56 0.49
C ALA A 252 -4.35 -36.97 0.02
N ALA A 253 -5.34 -37.77 -0.38
CA ALA A 253 -5.12 -39.12 -0.90
C ALA A 253 -4.45 -39.06 -2.29
N LEU A 254 -4.97 -38.22 -3.18
CA LEU A 254 -4.40 -38.00 -4.50
C LEU A 254 -2.94 -37.52 -4.40
N PHE A 255 -2.64 -36.59 -3.49
CA PHE A 255 -1.27 -36.11 -3.29
C PHE A 255 -0.30 -37.21 -2.85
N ALA A 256 -0.75 -38.15 -1.99
CA ALA A 256 0.06 -39.30 -1.61
C ALA A 256 0.31 -40.23 -2.81
N ASP A 257 -0.72 -40.51 -3.61
CA ASP A 257 -0.59 -41.35 -4.81
C ASP A 257 0.34 -40.73 -5.85
N LEU A 258 0.20 -39.42 -6.13
CA LEU A 258 1.05 -38.70 -7.09
C LEU A 258 2.53 -38.72 -6.67
N LYS A 259 2.83 -38.71 -5.36
CA LYS A 259 4.22 -38.78 -4.88
C LYS A 259 4.91 -40.11 -5.16
N GLU A 260 4.14 -41.20 -5.23
CA GLU A 260 4.67 -42.55 -5.49
C GLU A 260 4.84 -42.82 -6.99
N MET A 261 4.31 -41.98 -7.87
CA MET A 261 4.40 -42.16 -9.33
C MET A 261 5.78 -41.76 -9.87
N PRO A 262 6.56 -42.68 -10.46
CA PRO A 262 7.93 -42.38 -10.92
C PRO A 262 8.02 -41.35 -12.05
N ALA A 263 6.94 -41.16 -12.81
CA ALA A 263 6.88 -40.20 -13.91
C ALA A 263 6.77 -38.74 -13.43
N ILE A 264 6.47 -38.51 -12.15
CA ILE A 264 6.24 -37.19 -11.57
C ILE A 264 7.52 -36.71 -10.88
N SER A 265 8.01 -35.54 -11.29
CA SER A 265 9.19 -34.90 -10.70
C SER A 265 8.85 -33.92 -9.59
N ALA A 266 7.67 -33.29 -9.66
CA ALA A 266 7.22 -32.31 -8.69
C ALA A 266 5.70 -32.31 -8.57
N VAL A 267 5.22 -32.08 -7.36
CA VAL A 267 3.80 -31.83 -7.08
C VAL A 267 3.72 -30.56 -6.24
N MET A 268 3.04 -29.55 -6.77
CA MET A 268 2.86 -28.25 -6.13
C MET A 268 1.39 -28.09 -5.74
N LEU A 269 1.13 -27.89 -4.45
CA LEU A 269 -0.19 -27.61 -3.91
C LEU A 269 -0.38 -26.11 -3.80
N GLN A 270 -1.48 -25.60 -4.36
CA GLN A 270 -1.83 -24.18 -4.30
C GLN A 270 -1.97 -23.69 -2.86
N ARG A 271 -2.65 -24.46 -1.99
CA ARG A 271 -2.85 -24.12 -0.57
C ARG A 271 -1.53 -24.04 0.19
N ALA A 272 -0.65 -25.03 0.01
CA ALA A 272 0.66 -25.02 0.65
C ALA A 272 1.53 -23.85 0.18
N ALA A 273 1.43 -23.47 -1.11
CA ALA A 273 2.11 -22.30 -1.64
C ALA A 273 1.53 -20.98 -1.08
N LEU A 274 0.21 -20.89 -0.90
CA LEU A 274 -0.46 -19.75 -0.29
C LEU A 274 -0.10 -19.60 1.20
N ASP A 275 -0.09 -20.71 1.95
CA ASP A 275 0.31 -20.72 3.36
C ASP A 275 1.77 -20.27 3.50
N ALA A 276 2.67 -20.84 2.69
CA ALA A 276 4.08 -20.45 2.68
C ALA A 276 4.29 -18.98 2.27
N PHE A 277 3.46 -18.45 1.36
CA PHE A 277 3.46 -17.05 0.97
C PHE A 277 3.09 -16.14 2.16
N TYR A 278 2.01 -16.46 2.88
CA TYR A 278 1.60 -15.71 4.07
C TYR A 278 2.57 -15.86 5.25
N ASP A 279 3.18 -17.02 5.46
CA ASP A 279 4.17 -17.21 6.52
C ASP A 279 5.43 -16.38 6.25
N THR A 280 5.95 -16.43 5.01
CA THR A 280 7.20 -15.75 4.64
C THR A 280 7.02 -14.23 4.59
N LEU A 281 5.93 -13.75 3.97
CA LEU A 281 5.66 -12.31 3.90
C LEU A 281 5.12 -11.77 5.22
N GLY A 282 4.26 -12.53 5.89
CA GLY A 282 3.65 -12.14 7.16
C GLY A 282 4.70 -11.82 8.21
N GLU A 283 5.72 -12.67 8.39
CA GLU A 283 6.70 -12.44 9.46
C GLU A 283 7.51 -11.15 9.26
N HIS A 284 8.04 -10.91 8.05
CA HIS A 284 8.82 -9.70 7.79
C HIS A 284 7.96 -8.45 7.68
N LEU A 285 6.81 -8.55 7.03
CA LEU A 285 5.99 -7.39 6.71
C LEU A 285 5.11 -6.97 7.89
N LEU A 286 4.60 -7.89 8.71
CA LEU A 286 3.89 -7.51 9.95
C LEU A 286 4.81 -6.78 10.91
N VAL A 287 6.08 -7.19 11.03
CA VAL A 287 7.08 -6.46 11.83
C VAL A 287 7.31 -5.07 11.26
N TYR A 288 7.46 -4.94 9.94
CA TYR A 288 7.56 -3.63 9.28
C TYR A 288 6.33 -2.75 9.56
N ILE A 289 5.11 -3.26 9.35
CA ILE A 289 3.86 -2.55 9.57
C ILE A 289 3.74 -2.11 11.03
N ALA A 290 4.06 -2.99 11.98
CA ALA A 290 4.02 -2.69 13.41
C ALA A 290 5.00 -1.57 13.79
N ILE A 291 6.25 -1.63 13.31
CA ILE A 291 7.27 -0.62 13.57
C ILE A 291 6.85 0.74 13.00
N PHE A 292 6.44 0.79 11.73
CA PHE A 292 6.06 2.05 11.09
C PHE A 292 4.77 2.62 11.67
N THR A 293 3.80 1.77 12.05
CA THR A 293 2.59 2.19 12.76
C THR A 293 2.94 2.77 14.13
N ALA A 294 3.83 2.13 14.89
CA ALA A 294 4.29 2.65 16.17
C ALA A 294 5.01 4.00 16.02
N PHE A 295 5.89 4.15 15.02
CA PHE A 295 6.54 5.43 14.73
C PHE A 295 5.54 6.51 14.32
N ALA A 296 4.59 6.19 13.46
CA ALA A 296 3.58 7.13 13.02
C ALA A 296 2.68 7.59 14.17
N CYS A 297 2.25 6.67 15.04
CA CYS A 297 1.54 6.98 16.29
C CYS A 297 2.39 7.84 17.23
N ALA A 298 3.68 7.53 17.42
CA ALA A 298 4.58 8.31 18.25
C ALA A 298 4.79 9.74 17.70
N LEU A 299 4.88 9.89 16.38
CA LEU A 299 4.97 11.19 15.70
C LEU A 299 3.71 12.03 15.95
N GLY A 300 2.53 11.44 15.72
CA GLY A 300 1.25 12.11 15.95
C GLY A 300 1.08 12.50 17.42
N PHE A 301 1.38 11.58 18.33
CA PHE A 301 1.38 11.83 19.78
C PHE A 301 2.34 12.98 20.16
N GLY A 302 3.57 12.98 19.64
CA GLY A 302 4.60 13.97 19.95
C GLY A 302 4.26 15.37 19.46
N VAL A 303 3.76 15.50 18.22
CA VAL A 303 3.31 16.77 17.65
C VAL A 303 2.14 17.32 18.46
N ALA A 304 1.14 16.48 18.75
CA ALA A 304 -0.01 16.84 19.56
C ALA A 304 0.38 17.26 20.99
N TYR A 305 1.31 16.53 21.60
CA TYR A 305 1.76 16.77 22.97
C TYR A 305 2.42 18.14 23.04
N ASN A 306 3.35 18.39 22.12
CA ASN A 306 4.08 19.64 22.07
C ASN A 306 3.14 20.82 21.78
N SER A 307 2.22 20.67 20.84
CA SER A 307 1.25 21.72 20.51
C SER A 307 0.34 22.05 21.69
N THR A 308 -0.23 21.02 22.34
CA THR A 308 -1.09 21.18 23.52
C THR A 308 -0.32 21.81 24.69
N ARG A 309 0.92 21.38 24.94
CA ARG A 309 1.79 21.93 25.98
C ARG A 309 2.14 23.40 25.72
N ILE A 310 2.46 23.77 24.48
CA ILE A 310 2.75 25.16 24.11
C ILE A 310 1.49 26.02 24.27
N ALA A 311 0.36 25.56 23.73
CA ALA A 311 -0.93 26.25 23.89
C ALA A 311 -1.27 26.47 25.36
N LEU A 312 -0.93 25.50 26.22
CA LEU A 312 -1.12 25.62 27.65
C LEU A 312 -0.19 26.64 28.31
N SER A 313 1.11 26.59 27.99
CA SER A 313 2.11 27.50 28.55
C SER A 313 1.81 28.96 28.19
N GLU A 314 1.37 29.22 26.97
CA GLU A 314 0.99 30.57 26.52
C GLU A 314 -0.29 31.06 27.19
N ARG A 315 -1.23 30.17 27.48
CA ARG A 315 -2.56 30.52 28.00
C ARG A 315 -2.74 30.28 29.50
N GLY A 316 -1.70 29.93 30.24
CA GLY A 316 -1.79 29.65 31.67
C GLY A 316 -2.48 30.80 32.45
N ARG A 317 -2.17 32.05 32.13
CA ARG A 317 -2.82 33.24 32.70
C ARG A 317 -4.26 33.43 32.23
N GLU A 318 -4.55 33.26 30.94
CA GLU A 318 -5.92 33.38 30.39
C GLU A 318 -6.85 32.33 31.02
N LEU A 319 -6.39 31.08 31.15
CA LEU A 319 -7.13 29.98 31.78
C LEU A 319 -7.31 30.21 33.30
N ALA A 320 -6.33 30.82 33.97
CA ALA A 320 -6.44 31.23 35.37
C ALA A 320 -7.50 32.31 35.56
N THR A 321 -7.53 33.33 34.70
CA THR A 321 -8.57 34.38 34.74
C THR A 321 -9.96 33.83 34.47
N LEU A 322 -10.12 32.94 33.48
CA LEU A 322 -11.41 32.26 33.22
C LEU A 322 -11.91 31.49 34.45
N ARG A 323 -10.99 30.86 35.19
CA ARG A 323 -11.33 30.16 36.42
C ARG A 323 -11.76 31.09 37.55
N VAL A 324 -11.17 32.27 37.66
CA VAL A 324 -11.62 33.32 38.59
C VAL A 324 -12.99 33.87 38.20
N LEU A 325 -13.30 33.91 36.90
CA LEU A 325 -14.61 34.30 36.37
C LEU A 325 -15.69 33.21 36.50
N GLY A 326 -15.37 32.07 37.14
CA GLY A 326 -16.33 31.02 37.46
C GLY A 326 -16.39 29.84 36.48
N PHE A 327 -15.50 29.78 35.47
CA PHE A 327 -15.46 28.64 34.56
C PHE A 327 -15.00 27.36 35.27
N THR A 328 -15.68 26.27 34.98
CA THR A 328 -15.37 24.93 35.47
C THR A 328 -14.13 24.35 34.80
N ARG A 329 -13.51 23.35 35.45
CA ARG A 329 -12.35 22.63 34.89
C ARG A 329 -12.67 21.96 33.55
N SER A 330 -13.91 21.47 33.40
CA SER A 330 -14.41 20.84 32.17
C SER A 330 -14.55 21.83 31.02
N GLU A 331 -15.06 23.04 31.28
CA GLU A 331 -15.17 24.08 30.24
C GLU A 331 -13.79 24.56 29.78
N ILE A 332 -12.85 24.73 30.72
CA ILE A 332 -11.45 25.06 30.41
C ILE A 332 -10.79 23.96 29.58
N ALA A 333 -11.01 22.69 29.94
CA ALA A 333 -10.51 21.54 29.18
C ALA A 333 -11.13 21.46 27.78
N TYR A 334 -12.43 21.74 27.64
CA TYR A 334 -13.13 21.78 26.36
C TYR A 334 -12.53 22.83 25.42
N ILE A 335 -12.20 24.03 25.91
CA ILE A 335 -11.56 25.07 25.09
C ILE A 335 -10.20 24.60 24.56
N LEU A 336 -9.40 23.93 25.40
CA LEU A 336 -8.07 23.45 25.02
C LEU A 336 -8.14 22.26 24.04
N LEU A 337 -8.99 21.27 24.35
CA LEU A 337 -9.17 20.06 23.54
C LEU A 337 -9.90 20.36 22.24
N GLY A 338 -10.80 21.34 22.22
CA GLY A 338 -11.52 21.78 21.03
C GLY A 338 -10.58 22.36 19.96
N GLU A 339 -9.55 23.11 20.36
CA GLU A 339 -8.51 23.56 19.41
C GLU A 339 -7.80 22.38 18.76
N VAL A 340 -7.34 21.42 19.58
CA VAL A 340 -6.65 20.22 19.08
C VAL A 340 -7.58 19.39 18.19
N ALA A 341 -8.86 19.25 18.55
CA ALA A 341 -9.86 18.53 17.76
C ALA A 341 -10.06 19.16 16.37
N ILE A 342 -10.14 20.49 16.28
CA ILE A 342 -10.24 21.20 14.98
C ILE A 342 -8.96 20.98 14.15
N LEU A 343 -7.78 21.03 14.77
CA LEU A 343 -6.52 20.79 14.06
C LEU A 343 -6.42 19.37 13.52
N ILE A 344 -6.84 18.36 14.30
CA ILE A 344 -6.92 16.98 13.82
C ILE A 344 -7.93 16.87 12.68
N PHE A 345 -9.13 17.45 12.84
CA PHE A 345 -10.18 17.38 11.84
C PHE A 345 -9.73 17.90 10.47
N VAL A 346 -8.91 18.95 10.45
CA VAL A 346 -8.28 19.46 9.22
C VAL A 346 -7.10 18.58 8.77
N ALA A 347 -6.32 18.06 9.71
CA ALA A 347 -5.17 17.21 9.41
C ALA A 347 -5.54 15.86 8.79
N LEU A 348 -6.65 15.24 9.21
CA LEU A 348 -7.08 13.91 8.74
C LEU A 348 -7.27 13.84 7.21
N PRO A 349 -8.09 14.68 6.55
CA PRO A 349 -8.27 14.61 5.10
C PRO A 349 -6.97 14.94 4.36
N ILE A 350 -6.19 15.91 4.84
CA ILE A 350 -4.88 16.26 4.25
C ILE A 350 -3.92 15.08 4.36
N GLY A 351 -3.88 14.43 5.53
CA GLY A 351 -3.06 13.25 5.78
C GLY A 351 -3.49 12.05 4.95
N CYS A 352 -4.79 11.86 4.73
CA CYS A 352 -5.30 10.82 3.85
C CYS A 352 -4.89 11.04 2.39
N LEU A 353 -5.01 12.27 1.89
CA LEU A 353 -4.57 12.64 0.55
C LEU A 353 -3.05 12.53 0.40
N ALA A 354 -2.29 12.99 1.39
CA ALA A 354 -0.84 12.88 1.41
C ALA A 354 -0.38 11.41 1.50
N GLY A 355 -1.06 10.59 2.29
CA GLY A 355 -0.81 9.15 2.40
C GLY A 355 -1.04 8.44 1.07
N ARG A 356 -2.16 8.74 0.40
CA ARG A 356 -2.43 8.26 -0.97
C ARG A 356 -1.30 8.62 -1.93
N GLY A 357 -0.84 9.88 -1.90
CA GLY A 357 0.26 10.34 -2.73
C GLY A 357 1.57 9.63 -2.41
N LEU A 358 1.92 9.49 -1.13
CA LEU A 358 3.13 8.82 -0.68
C LEU A 358 3.15 7.36 -1.12
N THR A 359 2.06 6.64 -0.92
CA THR A 359 1.90 5.25 -1.37
C THR A 359 2.00 5.14 -2.89
N PHE A 360 1.44 6.09 -3.65
CA PHE A 360 1.53 6.08 -5.12
C PHE A 360 2.97 6.27 -5.61
N PHE A 361 3.71 7.22 -5.02
CA PHE A 361 5.12 7.42 -5.37
C PHE A 361 5.98 6.24 -4.93
N MET A 362 5.67 5.62 -3.79
CA MET A 362 6.32 4.40 -3.33
C MET A 362 6.09 3.26 -4.32
N ALA A 363 4.84 2.99 -4.71
CA ALA A 363 4.50 1.93 -5.67
C ALA A 363 5.26 2.11 -6.99
N LYS A 364 5.29 3.33 -7.55
CA LYS A 364 6.08 3.65 -8.74
C LYS A 364 7.58 3.45 -8.56
N GLY A 365 8.10 3.68 -7.36
CA GLY A 365 9.52 3.46 -7.05
C GLY A 365 9.91 1.99 -6.96
N PHE A 366 8.95 1.10 -6.71
CA PHE A 366 9.13 -0.36 -6.62
C PHE A 366 8.78 -1.11 -7.91
N ASP A 367 8.40 -0.42 -9.00
CA ASP A 367 8.19 -1.06 -10.31
C ASP A 367 9.50 -1.72 -10.77
N THR A 368 9.55 -3.06 -10.75
CA THR A 368 10.66 -3.88 -11.24
C THR A 368 10.23 -4.71 -12.44
N GLU A 369 11.20 -5.29 -13.16
CA GLU A 369 10.93 -6.18 -14.30
C GLU A 369 10.14 -7.45 -13.92
N LEU A 370 10.20 -7.88 -12.65
CA LEU A 370 9.47 -9.07 -12.18
C LEU A 370 8.14 -8.72 -11.51
N PHE A 371 8.05 -7.62 -10.76
CA PHE A 371 6.89 -7.29 -9.95
C PHE A 371 6.51 -5.82 -10.09
N ARG A 372 5.21 -5.59 -10.34
CA ARG A 372 4.56 -4.32 -10.06
C ARG A 372 3.92 -4.37 -8.68
N MET A 373 4.17 -3.34 -7.88
CA MET A 373 3.45 -3.14 -6.63
C MET A 373 2.05 -2.61 -6.95
N PRO A 374 0.97 -3.38 -6.74
CA PRO A 374 -0.36 -2.89 -7.01
C PRO A 374 -0.71 -1.80 -6.01
N PHE A 375 -1.20 -0.67 -6.54
CA PHE A 375 -1.61 0.48 -5.73
C PHE A 375 -3.09 0.32 -5.33
N VAL A 376 -3.34 -0.30 -4.17
CA VAL A 376 -4.70 -0.70 -3.75
C VAL A 376 -4.97 -0.30 -2.31
N ILE A 377 -5.43 0.94 -2.07
CA ILE A 377 -5.77 1.37 -0.71
C ILE A 377 -7.26 1.16 -0.44
N GLU A 378 -7.57 0.28 0.50
CA GLU A 378 -8.94 0.04 0.92
C GLU A 378 -9.47 1.13 1.85
N ALA A 379 -10.80 1.26 1.91
CA ALA A 379 -11.46 2.17 2.83
C ALA A 379 -11.23 1.79 4.31
N SER A 380 -11.03 0.49 4.58
CA SER A 380 -10.67 -0.07 5.88
C SER A 380 -9.35 0.51 6.39
N THR A 381 -8.33 0.59 5.53
CA THR A 381 -7.01 1.18 5.83
C THR A 381 -7.10 2.65 6.20
N TYR A 382 -7.90 3.44 5.46
CA TYR A 382 -8.17 4.83 5.85
C TYR A 382 -8.86 4.91 7.22
N GLY A 383 -9.86 4.06 7.46
CA GLY A 383 -10.57 3.99 8.73
C GLY A 383 -9.65 3.69 9.91
N LEU A 384 -8.81 2.65 9.80
CA LEU A 384 -7.84 2.27 10.83
C LEU A 384 -6.79 3.35 11.05
N GLY A 385 -6.26 3.95 9.97
CA GLY A 385 -5.30 5.05 10.06
C GLY A 385 -5.88 6.27 10.80
N ILE A 386 -7.14 6.63 10.51
CA ILE A 386 -7.85 7.70 11.22
C ILE A 386 -8.04 7.35 12.70
N VAL A 387 -8.48 6.12 13.01
CA VAL A 387 -8.67 5.67 14.40
C VAL A 387 -7.37 5.75 15.18
N PHE A 388 -6.26 5.23 14.64
CA PHE A 388 -4.96 5.29 15.31
C PHE A 388 -4.46 6.72 15.49
N ALA A 389 -4.60 7.59 14.50
CA ALA A 389 -4.23 8.99 14.62
C ALA A 389 -5.05 9.74 15.68
N VAL A 390 -6.37 9.52 15.70
CA VAL A 390 -7.28 10.11 16.69
C VAL A 390 -6.95 9.59 18.08
N LEU A 391 -6.74 8.28 18.27
CA LEU A 391 -6.38 7.70 19.56
C LEU A 391 -5.03 8.22 20.07
N ALA A 392 -4.00 8.24 19.23
CA ALA A 392 -2.68 8.75 19.59
C ALA A 392 -2.74 10.22 20.01
N THR A 393 -3.49 11.03 19.26
CA THR A 393 -3.65 12.46 19.55
C THR A 393 -4.52 12.70 20.80
N ALA A 394 -5.62 11.97 20.95
CA ALA A 394 -6.50 12.08 22.11
C ALA A 394 -5.77 11.67 23.40
N MET A 395 -4.98 10.59 23.37
CA MET A 395 -4.14 10.17 24.49
C MET A 395 -3.13 11.26 24.87
N SER A 396 -2.51 11.88 23.87
CA SER A 396 -1.59 12.99 24.06
C SER A 396 -2.25 14.20 24.73
N ALA A 397 -3.40 14.62 24.20
CA ALA A 397 -4.14 15.76 24.72
C ALA A 397 -4.68 15.49 26.14
N ALA A 398 -5.18 14.26 26.40
CA ALA A 398 -5.66 13.83 27.70
C ALA A 398 -4.54 13.81 28.76
N LEU A 399 -3.32 13.41 28.41
CA LEU A 399 -2.17 13.43 29.31
C LEU A 399 -1.83 14.86 29.77
N VAL A 400 -1.81 15.81 28.82
CA VAL A 400 -1.58 17.23 29.14
C VAL A 400 -2.75 17.82 29.94
N GLY A 401 -3.98 17.47 29.58
CA GLY A 401 -5.20 17.88 30.29
C GLY A 401 -5.25 17.38 31.74
N ARG A 402 -4.82 16.15 32.00
CA ARG A 402 -4.72 15.61 33.38
C ARG A 402 -3.70 16.36 34.23
N ARG A 403 -2.53 16.71 33.68
CA ARG A 403 -1.53 17.52 34.40
C ARG A 403 -2.09 18.88 34.85
N LEU A 404 -3.01 19.46 34.09
CA LEU A 404 -3.67 20.71 34.46
C LEU A 404 -4.62 20.60 35.64
N GLN A 405 -5.31 19.48 35.76
CA GLN A 405 -6.26 19.27 36.86
C GLN A 405 -5.55 19.23 38.22
N HIS A 406 -4.27 18.89 38.24
CA HIS A 406 -3.43 18.87 39.43
C HIS A 406 -2.65 20.17 39.68
N LEU A 407 -2.57 21.07 38.70
CA LEU A 407 -1.92 22.38 38.88
C LEU A 407 -2.86 23.33 39.61
N ASP A 408 -2.38 23.87 40.73
CA ASP A 408 -3.09 24.88 41.50
C ASP A 408 -3.02 26.22 40.76
N LEU A 409 -4.00 26.49 39.88
CA LEU A 409 -4.05 27.70 39.05
C LEU A 409 -3.98 29.00 39.89
N ILE A 410 -4.30 28.93 41.19
CA ILE A 410 -4.18 30.05 42.13
C ILE A 410 -2.72 30.40 42.42
N ARG A 411 -1.80 29.43 42.41
CA ARG A 411 -0.35 29.66 42.59
C ARG A 411 0.29 30.34 41.38
N VAL A 412 -0.23 30.09 40.16
CA VAL A 412 0.26 30.70 38.91
C VAL A 412 0.02 32.22 38.87
N LEU A 413 -1.01 32.72 39.55
CA LEU A 413 -1.25 34.15 39.74
C LEU A 413 -0.28 34.80 40.75
N LYS A 414 0.38 34.00 41.61
CA LYS A 414 1.29 34.49 42.67
C LYS A 414 2.77 34.45 42.28
N THR A 415 3.16 33.68 41.25
CA THR A 415 4.53 33.69 40.73
C THR A 415 4.74 34.92 39.84
N ARG A 416 5.33 35.96 40.43
CA ARG A 416 5.90 37.10 39.73
C ARG A 416 7.36 36.74 39.44
N GLU A 417 7.70 36.78 38.15
CA GLU A 417 9.03 36.54 37.55
C GLU A 417 9.54 35.09 37.53
#